data_AF-A0A6G3MGM3-F1
#
_entry.id   AF-A0A6G3MGM3-F1
#
_cell.length_a   1.000
_cell.length_b   1.000
_cell.length_c   1.000
_cell.angle_alpha   90.00
_cell.angle_beta   90.00
_cell.angle_gamma   90.00
#
_symmetry.space_group_name_H-M   'P 1'
#
loop_
_entity.id
_entity.type
_entity.pdbx_description
1 polymer ?
#
loop_
_entity_poly.entity_id
_entity_poly.type
_entity_poly.pdbx_seq_one_letter_code
_entity_poly.pdbx_strand_id
1 'polypeptide(L)'
;MLMIKFVLINLFLWIKIYSFGNKKQDHLEYKNSRNVVEEYKNGAITSDSKICSEIGSTVLKKGGNAIDAAIAAEFCLSVIDMQATGIGGGGKMLIYIKSDSKVNVLNFRERSPLNVDKIPENARLRLGPYSIAVPGSVHGLFRAWKKYGSLEWADLVEPSIRLASKGFKMTSHLRRCTKNVVHHIPPNSLLRNILLSGGRVKKIGSTVKNLDLANTLLQISKDPMIFYNGSLATKMIEDIKEAGGILTSEDFSRYESKWEEPLKFSVNRGVIGYSPSEKSGGPLIAFILRLLKEIYRNRDKPINKDDLNLFYHRMVEVFKFAHALRSE
;
A
#
# COMPACT_ATOMS: atom_id res chain seq x y z
N MET A 1 3.87 -54.54 -35.88
CA MET A 1 2.93 -53.87 -34.95
C MET A 1 3.57 -52.78 -34.07
N LEU A 2 4.85 -52.89 -33.70
CA LEU A 2 5.56 -51.86 -32.90
C LEU A 2 5.85 -50.55 -33.67
N MET A 3 6.26 -50.63 -34.95
CA MET A 3 6.57 -49.45 -35.77
C MET A 3 5.36 -48.53 -35.98
N ILE A 4 4.17 -49.09 -36.18
CA ILE A 4 2.94 -48.31 -36.40
C ILE A 4 2.55 -47.54 -35.14
N LYS A 5 2.74 -48.13 -33.94
CA LYS A 5 2.53 -47.43 -32.66
C LYS A 5 3.53 -46.29 -32.47
N PHE A 6 4.79 -46.47 -32.88
CA PHE A 6 5.82 -45.43 -32.74
C PHE A 6 5.56 -44.23 -33.66
N VAL A 7 5.10 -44.48 -34.90
CA VAL A 7 4.72 -43.41 -35.84
C VAL A 7 3.47 -42.67 -35.35
N LEU A 8 2.46 -43.36 -34.84
CA LEU A 8 1.24 -42.73 -34.32
C LEU A 8 1.50 -41.87 -33.07
N ILE A 9 2.40 -42.31 -32.17
CA ILE A 9 2.78 -41.54 -30.97
C ILE A 9 3.55 -40.27 -31.37
N ASN A 10 4.49 -40.37 -32.31
CA ASN A 10 5.22 -39.19 -32.80
C ASN A 10 4.30 -38.23 -33.56
N LEU A 11 3.34 -38.73 -34.34
CA LEU A 11 2.36 -37.90 -35.03
C LEU A 11 1.44 -37.16 -34.02
N PHE A 12 1.02 -37.83 -32.94
CA PHE A 12 0.23 -37.21 -31.87
C PHE A 12 1.01 -36.16 -31.09
N LEU A 13 2.30 -36.40 -30.81
CA LEU A 13 3.18 -35.42 -30.19
C LEU A 13 3.41 -34.21 -31.11
N TRP A 14 3.61 -34.45 -32.40
CA TRP A 14 3.79 -33.39 -33.38
C TRP A 14 2.52 -32.54 -33.56
N ILE A 15 1.33 -33.15 -33.59
CA ILE A 15 0.04 -32.44 -33.62
C ILE A 15 -0.17 -31.63 -32.33
N LYS A 16 0.18 -32.17 -31.15
CA LYS A 16 0.11 -31.41 -29.89
C LYS A 16 1.06 -30.21 -29.87
N ILE A 17 2.30 -30.38 -30.33
CA ILE A 17 3.30 -29.31 -30.43
C ILE A 17 2.85 -28.25 -31.45
N TYR A 18 2.32 -28.67 -32.61
CA TYR A 18 1.79 -27.77 -33.62
C TYR A 18 0.54 -27.01 -33.12
N SER A 19 -0.33 -27.65 -32.33
CA SER A 19 -1.47 -26.97 -31.69
C SER A 19 -1.06 -26.02 -30.57
N PHE A 20 0.08 -26.26 -29.90
CA PHE A 20 0.66 -25.34 -28.92
C PHE A 20 1.38 -24.15 -29.57
N GLY A 21 2.02 -24.37 -30.72
CA GLY A 21 2.67 -23.31 -31.52
C GLY A 21 1.68 -22.38 -32.25
N ASN A 22 0.44 -22.84 -32.49
CA ASN A 22 -0.64 -22.07 -33.11
C ASN A 22 -1.72 -21.59 -32.15
N LYS A 23 -1.51 -21.68 -30.83
CA LYS A 23 -2.17 -20.71 -29.96
C LYS A 23 -1.65 -19.36 -30.41
N LYS A 24 -2.50 -18.60 -31.13
CA LYS A 24 -2.36 -17.15 -31.23
C LYS A 24 -1.85 -16.72 -29.86
N GLN A 25 -0.65 -16.15 -29.82
CA GLN A 25 -0.36 -15.20 -28.76
C GLN A 25 -1.61 -14.35 -28.75
N ASP A 26 -2.45 -14.52 -27.72
CA ASP A 26 -3.34 -13.48 -27.32
C ASP A 26 -2.37 -12.35 -27.08
N HIS A 27 -2.14 -11.56 -28.14
CA HIS A 27 -1.73 -10.20 -28.00
C HIS A 27 -2.64 -9.75 -26.89
N LEU A 28 -2.03 -9.40 -25.76
CA LEU A 28 -2.66 -8.52 -24.81
C LEU A 28 -3.04 -7.33 -25.68
N GLU A 29 -4.24 -7.39 -26.28
CA GLU A 29 -4.99 -6.22 -26.63
C GLU A 29 -5.01 -5.51 -25.30
N TYR A 30 -4.09 -4.58 -25.18
CA TYR A 30 -4.18 -3.48 -24.28
C TYR A 30 -5.47 -2.84 -24.73
N LYS A 31 -6.60 -3.36 -24.22
CA LYS A 31 -7.90 -2.69 -24.28
C LYS A 31 -7.52 -1.35 -23.74
N ASN A 32 -7.46 -0.35 -24.63
CA ASN A 32 -7.23 1.03 -24.28
C ASN A 32 -8.11 1.24 -23.06
N SER A 33 -7.49 1.27 -21.86
CA SER A 33 -8.11 1.93 -20.74
C SER A 33 -8.45 3.26 -21.34
N ARG A 34 -9.74 3.55 -21.55
CA ARG A 34 -10.13 4.83 -22.13
C ARG A 34 -9.36 5.84 -21.31
N ASN A 35 -8.38 6.48 -21.91
CA ASN A 35 -7.53 7.46 -21.27
C ASN A 35 -8.41 8.69 -21.13
N VAL A 36 -9.42 8.59 -20.27
CA VAL A 36 -10.20 9.73 -19.83
C VAL A 36 -9.28 10.42 -18.84
N VAL A 37 -8.35 11.20 -19.40
CA VAL A 37 -7.62 12.20 -18.63
C VAL A 37 -8.64 13.31 -18.39
N GLU A 38 -9.41 13.17 -17.31
CA GLU A 38 -10.25 14.27 -16.85
C GLU A 38 -9.32 15.36 -16.31
N GLU A 39 -9.46 16.58 -16.84
CA GLU A 39 -8.71 17.74 -16.36
C GLU A 39 -9.43 18.38 -15.17
N TYR A 40 -8.73 18.50 -14.05
CA TYR A 40 -9.25 19.12 -12.84
C TYR A 40 -8.56 20.47 -12.60
N LYS A 41 -9.32 21.56 -12.55
CA LYS A 41 -8.77 22.93 -12.47
C LYS A 41 -8.19 23.30 -11.10
N ASN A 42 -8.77 22.80 -10.00
CA ASN A 42 -8.48 23.29 -8.65
C ASN A 42 -7.65 22.33 -7.81
N GLY A 43 -7.68 21.04 -8.12
CA GLY A 43 -6.99 19.99 -7.36
C GLY A 43 -7.53 18.61 -7.71
N ALA A 44 -6.70 17.60 -7.47
CA ALA A 44 -7.05 16.20 -7.70
C ALA A 44 -6.52 15.35 -6.55
N ILE A 45 -7.23 14.25 -6.29
CA ILE A 45 -6.77 13.18 -5.40
C ILE A 45 -7.03 11.84 -6.08
N THR A 46 -6.08 10.93 -5.92
CA THR A 46 -6.17 9.57 -6.47
C THR A 46 -5.81 8.57 -5.39
N SER A 47 -6.62 7.53 -5.25
CA SER A 47 -6.34 6.36 -4.41
C SER A 47 -6.79 5.08 -5.14
N ASP A 48 -6.52 3.91 -4.56
CA ASP A 48 -6.97 2.61 -5.08
C ASP A 48 -8.51 2.42 -5.04
N SER A 49 -9.23 3.35 -4.41
CA SER A 49 -10.63 3.24 -4.08
C SER A 49 -11.38 4.51 -4.44
N LYS A 50 -12.36 4.38 -5.34
CA LYS A 50 -13.20 5.50 -5.81
C LYS A 50 -13.82 6.27 -4.64
N ILE A 51 -14.41 5.57 -3.66
CA ILE A 51 -15.07 6.22 -2.52
C ILE A 51 -14.07 7.00 -1.64
N CYS A 52 -12.83 6.52 -1.51
CA CYS A 52 -11.81 7.22 -0.73
C CYS A 52 -11.26 8.43 -1.48
N SER A 53 -11.13 8.34 -2.81
CA SER A 53 -10.84 9.49 -3.67
C SER A 53 -11.96 10.54 -3.61
N GLU A 54 -13.23 10.12 -3.60
CA GLU A 54 -14.39 11.01 -3.45
C GLU A 54 -14.43 11.70 -2.08
N ILE A 55 -14.09 10.98 -1.00
CA ILE A 55 -13.97 11.55 0.36
C ILE A 55 -12.88 12.61 0.38
N GLY A 56 -11.67 12.33 -0.12
CA GLY A 56 -10.61 13.33 -0.19
C GLY A 56 -10.95 14.51 -1.12
N SER A 57 -11.65 14.26 -2.23
CA SER A 57 -12.15 15.33 -3.12
C SER A 57 -13.15 16.23 -2.40
N THR A 58 -14.00 15.66 -1.55
CA THR A 58 -14.94 16.42 -0.71
C THR A 58 -14.19 17.30 0.30
N VAL A 59 -13.08 16.81 0.86
CA VAL A 59 -12.22 17.61 1.75
C VAL A 59 -11.59 18.78 0.99
N LEU A 60 -11.05 18.57 -0.20
CA LEU A 60 -10.54 19.67 -1.05
C LEU A 60 -11.63 20.70 -1.36
N LYS A 61 -12.85 20.25 -1.69
CA LYS A 61 -14.00 21.13 -1.98
C LYS A 61 -14.45 21.95 -0.77
N LYS A 62 -14.21 21.46 0.45
CA LYS A 62 -14.48 22.17 1.71
C LYS A 62 -13.38 23.17 2.10
N GLY A 63 -12.38 23.36 1.25
CA GLY A 63 -11.26 24.27 1.51
C GLY A 63 -10.08 23.61 2.24
N GLY A 64 -10.12 22.29 2.47
CA GLY A 64 -8.96 21.55 2.96
C GLY A 64 -7.84 21.48 1.93
N ASN A 65 -6.61 21.31 2.41
CA ASN A 65 -5.45 21.21 1.53
C ASN A 65 -5.13 19.75 1.14
N ALA A 66 -4.03 19.56 0.42
CA ALA A 66 -3.60 18.24 -0.04
C ALA A 66 -3.30 17.26 1.12
N ILE A 67 -2.83 17.76 2.27
CA ILE A 67 -2.54 16.94 3.46
C ILE A 67 -3.87 16.50 4.11
N ASP A 68 -4.82 17.42 4.30
CA ASP A 68 -6.14 17.09 4.84
C ASP A 68 -6.86 16.03 3.98
N ALA A 69 -6.83 16.22 2.66
CA ALA A 69 -7.46 15.31 1.71
C ALA A 69 -6.79 13.92 1.72
N ALA A 70 -5.46 13.86 1.83
CA ALA A 70 -4.71 12.62 1.94
C ALA A 70 -5.03 11.88 3.25
N ILE A 71 -5.14 12.60 4.37
CA ILE A 71 -5.49 12.01 5.67
C ILE A 71 -6.90 11.41 5.65
N ALA A 72 -7.89 12.14 5.13
CA ALA A 72 -9.25 11.62 5.04
C ALA A 72 -9.36 10.41 4.09
N ALA A 73 -8.62 10.43 2.99
CA ALA A 73 -8.53 9.28 2.09
C ALA A 73 -7.88 8.07 2.78
N GLU A 74 -6.78 8.26 3.53
CA GLU A 74 -6.07 7.18 4.23
C GLU A 74 -6.93 6.52 5.32
N PHE A 75 -7.69 7.30 6.09
CA PHE A 75 -8.66 6.72 7.02
C PHE A 75 -9.76 5.93 6.31
N CYS A 76 -10.18 6.36 5.12
CA CYS A 76 -11.15 5.59 4.33
C CYS A 76 -10.54 4.28 3.83
N LEU A 77 -9.29 4.31 3.34
CA LEU A 77 -8.54 3.13 2.91
C LEU A 77 -8.36 2.13 4.05
N SER A 78 -8.09 2.61 5.26
CA SER A 78 -8.05 1.80 6.48
C SER A 78 -9.35 1.01 6.75
N VAL A 79 -10.49 1.44 6.19
CA VAL A 79 -11.77 0.74 6.31
C VAL A 79 -12.02 -0.21 5.13
N ILE A 80 -11.85 0.26 3.90
CA ILE A 80 -12.26 -0.49 2.69
C ILE A 80 -11.18 -1.39 2.12
N ASP A 81 -9.91 -1.00 2.25
CA ASP A 81 -8.73 -1.72 1.74
C ASP A 81 -7.85 -2.26 2.87
N MET A 82 -8.52 -2.80 3.90
CA MET A 82 -7.93 -3.23 5.18
C MET A 82 -6.80 -4.26 5.08
N GLN A 83 -6.67 -4.96 3.95
CA GLN A 83 -5.57 -5.90 3.72
C GLN A 83 -4.26 -5.23 3.27
N ALA A 84 -4.32 -3.96 2.85
CA ALA A 84 -3.19 -3.23 2.26
C ALA A 84 -2.68 -2.12 3.18
N THR A 85 -3.57 -1.36 3.81
CA THR A 85 -3.23 -0.28 4.75
C THR A 85 -4.18 -0.23 5.93
N GLY A 86 -3.81 0.53 6.97
CA GLY A 86 -4.62 0.68 8.17
C GLY A 86 -3.95 1.47 9.29
N ILE A 87 -4.76 1.83 10.29
CA ILE A 87 -4.29 2.43 11.54
C ILE A 87 -3.32 1.54 12.32
N GLY A 88 -3.34 0.23 12.07
CA GLY A 88 -2.42 -0.76 12.64
C GLY A 88 -1.09 -0.94 11.90
N GLY A 89 -0.84 -0.17 10.84
CA GLY A 89 0.42 -0.20 10.06
C GLY A 89 1.25 1.06 10.20
N GLY A 90 2.04 1.37 9.18
CA GLY A 90 2.83 2.59 9.07
C GLY A 90 3.16 2.95 7.62
N GLY A 91 3.93 4.02 7.43
CA GLY A 91 4.21 4.53 6.09
C GLY A 91 5.17 5.71 6.03
N LYS A 92 5.23 6.34 4.86
CA LYS A 92 5.97 7.58 4.64
C LYS A 92 5.11 8.53 3.80
N MET A 93 5.09 9.82 4.15
CA MET A 93 4.38 10.85 3.40
C MET A 93 5.39 11.86 2.84
N LEU A 94 5.48 11.95 1.52
CA LEU A 94 6.30 12.94 0.82
C LEU A 94 5.44 14.17 0.54
N ILE A 95 5.82 15.33 1.08
CA ILE A 95 5.01 16.55 1.08
C ILE A 95 5.79 17.65 0.39
N TYR A 96 5.23 18.22 -0.68
CA TYR A 96 5.72 19.45 -1.28
C TYR A 96 4.88 20.64 -0.82
N ILE A 97 5.52 21.62 -0.19
CA ILE A 97 4.90 22.86 0.27
C ILE A 97 5.27 23.96 -0.74
N LYS A 98 4.27 24.39 -1.52
CA LYS A 98 4.46 25.36 -2.61
C LYS A 98 4.91 26.73 -2.11
N SER A 99 4.37 27.23 -0.99
CA SER A 99 4.69 28.56 -0.45
C SER A 99 6.18 28.74 -0.20
N ASP A 100 6.85 27.67 0.24
CA ASP A 100 8.25 27.70 0.66
C ASP A 100 9.16 26.98 -0.34
N SER A 101 8.58 26.37 -1.39
CA SER A 101 9.26 25.48 -2.33
C SER A 101 10.06 24.35 -1.65
N LYS A 102 9.56 23.84 -0.51
CA LYS A 102 10.22 22.81 0.30
C LYS A 102 9.54 21.46 0.14
N VAL A 103 10.36 20.40 0.09
CA VAL A 103 9.89 19.01 0.14
C VAL A 103 10.30 18.43 1.48
N ASN A 104 9.36 17.81 2.18
CA ASN A 104 9.59 17.14 3.45
C ASN A 104 9.13 15.68 3.33
N VAL A 105 9.74 14.80 4.12
CA VAL A 105 9.27 13.43 4.30
C VAL A 105 8.86 13.25 5.75
N LEU A 106 7.63 12.81 6.00
CA LEU A 106 7.24 12.29 7.29
C LEU A 106 7.34 10.77 7.27
N ASN A 107 8.27 10.21 8.03
CA ASN A 107 8.44 8.78 8.21
C ASN A 107 7.70 8.33 9.47
N PHE A 108 6.60 7.62 9.28
CA PHE A 108 5.80 7.00 10.33
C PHE A 108 5.73 5.48 10.10
N ARG A 109 6.84 4.90 9.63
CA ARG A 109 6.99 3.45 9.56
C ARG A 109 6.97 2.86 10.97
N GLU A 110 6.53 1.62 11.05
CA GLU A 110 6.42 0.87 12.29
C GLU A 110 7.79 0.75 12.98
N ARG A 111 7.78 0.62 14.32
CA ARG A 111 9.00 0.44 15.11
C ARG A 111 9.05 -0.96 15.69
N SER A 112 10.22 -1.57 15.60
CA SER A 112 10.50 -2.85 16.25
C SER A 112 10.28 -2.74 17.76
N PRO A 113 9.81 -3.80 18.44
CA PRO A 113 9.76 -3.84 19.90
C PRO A 113 11.14 -3.54 20.51
N LEU A 114 11.19 -2.96 21.69
CA LEU A 114 12.42 -2.73 22.46
C LEU A 114 13.06 -4.05 22.89
N ASN A 115 12.24 -5.07 23.15
CA ASN A 115 12.67 -6.39 23.59
C ASN A 115 12.82 -7.40 22.44
N VAL A 116 13.40 -7.00 21.30
CA VAL A 116 13.57 -7.90 20.13
C VAL A 116 14.32 -9.19 20.44
N ASP A 117 15.21 -9.15 21.43
CA ASP A 117 15.98 -10.28 21.94
C ASP A 117 15.09 -11.39 22.54
N LYS A 118 13.85 -11.06 22.92
CA LYS A 118 12.87 -12.03 23.45
C LYS A 118 12.05 -12.71 22.36
N ILE A 119 12.30 -12.42 21.09
CA ILE A 119 11.65 -13.12 19.98
C ILE A 119 12.28 -14.53 19.86
N PRO A 120 11.50 -15.61 19.98
CA PRO A 120 12.02 -16.96 19.79
C PRO A 120 12.63 -17.13 18.40
N GLU A 121 13.73 -17.88 18.29
CA GLU A 121 14.42 -18.10 17.00
C GLU A 121 13.51 -18.76 15.95
N ASN A 122 12.59 -19.62 16.39
CA ASN A 122 11.61 -20.30 15.54
C ASN A 122 10.28 -19.52 15.38
N ALA A 123 10.22 -18.27 15.85
CA ALA A 123 9.01 -17.46 15.74
C ALA A 123 8.64 -17.19 14.28
N ARG A 124 7.34 -17.19 14.02
CA ARG A 124 6.81 -16.82 12.70
C ARG A 124 6.81 -15.30 12.55
N LEU A 125 7.78 -14.76 11.81
CA LEU A 125 7.92 -13.30 11.61
C LEU A 125 7.02 -12.72 10.52
N ARG A 126 6.26 -13.56 9.81
CA ARG A 126 5.29 -13.13 8.78
C ARG A 126 3.83 -13.29 9.21
N LEU A 127 3.58 -13.97 10.32
CA LEU A 127 2.24 -14.26 10.82
C LEU A 127 2.29 -14.51 12.32
N GLY A 128 1.38 -13.88 13.05
CA GLY A 128 1.24 -14.06 14.50
C GLY A 128 1.84 -12.89 15.28
N PRO A 129 1.87 -12.99 16.62
CA PRO A 129 2.14 -11.86 17.49
C PRO A 129 3.54 -11.26 17.32
N TYR A 130 4.56 -12.09 17.01
CA TYR A 130 5.94 -11.65 16.80
C TYR A 130 6.16 -10.93 15.46
N SER A 131 5.17 -10.96 14.56
CA SER A 131 5.20 -10.18 13.32
C SER A 131 4.70 -8.75 13.48
N ILE A 132 4.19 -8.39 14.67
CA ILE A 132 3.60 -7.08 14.96
C ILE A 132 4.69 -6.13 15.46
N ALA A 133 4.83 -4.99 14.77
CA ALA A 133 5.64 -3.85 15.19
C ALA A 133 4.71 -2.72 15.69
N VAL A 134 5.26 -1.72 16.39
CA VAL A 134 4.47 -0.59 16.90
C VAL A 134 3.89 0.22 15.73
N PRO A 135 2.56 0.34 15.59
CA PRO A 135 1.94 1.03 14.47
C PRO A 135 2.22 2.53 14.46
N GLY A 136 2.47 3.08 13.28
CA GLY A 136 2.82 4.48 13.09
C GLY A 136 1.78 5.37 12.43
N SER A 137 0.81 4.78 11.74
CA SER A 137 -0.14 5.53 10.89
C SER A 137 -0.85 6.66 11.64
N VAL A 138 -1.44 6.39 12.81
CA VAL A 138 -2.20 7.41 13.55
C VAL A 138 -1.31 8.58 13.98
N HIS A 139 -0.12 8.31 14.54
CA HIS A 139 0.82 9.35 14.94
C HIS A 139 1.33 10.15 13.74
N GLY A 140 1.64 9.47 12.63
CA GLY A 140 2.11 10.12 11.40
C GLY A 140 1.07 11.07 10.83
N LEU A 141 -0.16 10.58 10.63
CA LEU A 141 -1.25 11.40 10.08
C LEU A 141 -1.59 12.57 11.02
N PHE A 142 -1.67 12.33 12.33
CA PHE A 142 -1.92 13.40 13.29
C PHE A 142 -0.82 14.45 13.30
N ARG A 143 0.45 14.05 13.20
CA ARG A 143 1.58 14.98 13.20
C ARG A 143 1.70 15.76 11.87
N ALA A 144 1.32 15.16 10.75
CA ALA A 144 1.16 15.88 9.47
C ALA A 144 0.04 16.92 9.57
N TRP A 145 -1.12 16.54 10.13
CA TRP A 145 -2.24 17.45 10.38
C TRP A 145 -1.87 18.59 11.33
N LYS A 146 -1.20 18.32 12.45
CA LYS A 146 -0.75 19.36 13.39
C LYS A 146 0.17 20.40 12.74
N LYS A 147 0.96 20.00 11.74
CA LYS A 147 1.94 20.89 11.09
C LYS A 147 1.37 21.60 9.87
N TYR A 148 0.54 20.93 9.09
CA TYR A 148 0.09 21.41 7.78
C TYR A 148 -1.42 21.32 7.55
N GLY A 149 -2.19 20.78 8.49
CA GLY A 149 -3.64 20.65 8.35
C GLY A 149 -4.35 22.00 8.39
N SER A 150 -5.50 22.07 7.72
CA SER A 150 -6.31 23.30 7.66
C SER A 150 -7.78 23.12 8.04
N LEU A 151 -8.27 21.88 8.07
CA LEU A 151 -9.60 21.54 8.61
C LEU A 151 -9.49 20.90 9.99
N GLU A 152 -10.60 20.80 10.72
CA GLU A 152 -10.67 20.11 12.00
C GLU A 152 -10.33 18.62 11.85
N TRP A 153 -9.52 18.08 12.76
CA TRP A 153 -9.09 16.68 12.73
C TRP A 153 -10.30 15.72 12.68
N ALA A 154 -11.30 15.97 13.51
CA ALA A 154 -12.50 15.14 13.59
C ALA A 154 -13.24 15.05 12.24
N ASP A 155 -13.27 16.14 11.46
CA ASP A 155 -13.93 16.18 10.15
C ASP A 155 -13.21 15.32 9.10
N LEU A 156 -11.91 15.08 9.27
CA LEU A 156 -11.13 14.21 8.38
C LEU A 156 -11.36 12.72 8.68
N VAL A 157 -11.60 12.37 9.94
CA VAL A 157 -11.81 10.97 10.39
C VAL A 157 -13.28 10.54 10.20
N GLU A 158 -14.21 11.46 10.41
CA GLU A 158 -15.65 11.19 10.47
C GLU A 158 -16.25 10.49 9.22
N PRO A 159 -15.86 10.80 7.96
CA PRO A 159 -16.32 10.03 6.81
C PRO A 159 -16.05 8.52 6.93
N SER A 160 -14.92 8.16 7.54
CA SER A 160 -14.48 6.78 7.71
C SER A 160 -15.21 6.09 8.88
N ILE A 161 -15.55 6.83 9.94
CA ILE A 161 -16.45 6.35 11.01
C ILE A 161 -17.80 5.95 10.41
N ARG A 162 -18.39 6.81 9.57
CA ARG A 162 -19.65 6.50 8.88
C ARG A 162 -19.52 5.32 7.93
N LEU A 163 -18.41 5.23 7.18
CA LEU A 163 -18.20 4.12 6.25
C LEU A 163 -18.08 2.78 6.98
N ALA A 164 -17.34 2.74 8.09
CA ALA A 164 -17.17 1.54 8.90
C ALA A 164 -18.49 1.10 9.57
N SER A 165 -19.30 2.06 10.04
CA SER A 165 -20.56 1.81 10.76
C SER A 165 -21.76 1.50 9.85
N LYS A 166 -21.91 2.19 8.71
CA LYS A 166 -22.94 1.89 7.71
C LYS A 166 -22.56 0.68 6.86
N GLY A 167 -21.25 0.44 6.72
CA GLY A 167 -20.68 -0.62 5.92
C GLY A 167 -20.50 -0.24 4.45
N PHE A 168 -19.69 -1.03 3.76
CA PHE A 168 -19.38 -0.88 2.35
C PHE A 168 -19.62 -2.20 1.61
N LYS A 169 -19.54 -2.15 0.27
CA LYS A 169 -19.73 -3.32 -0.59
C LYS A 169 -18.41 -4.05 -0.76
N MET A 170 -18.40 -5.35 -0.44
CA MET A 170 -17.25 -6.25 -0.64
C MET A 170 -16.71 -6.10 -2.06
N THR A 171 -15.46 -5.65 -2.18
CA THR A 171 -14.80 -5.42 -3.47
C THR A 171 -14.24 -6.74 -4.03
N SER A 172 -13.96 -6.76 -5.34
CA SER A 172 -13.30 -7.90 -5.98
C SER A 172 -11.91 -8.15 -5.38
N HIS A 173 -11.18 -7.07 -5.10
CA HIS A 173 -9.83 -7.11 -4.54
C HIS A 173 -9.81 -7.63 -3.10
N LEU A 174 -10.59 -7.03 -2.19
CA LEU A 174 -10.70 -7.48 -0.79
C LEU A 174 -11.10 -8.96 -0.74
N ARG A 175 -12.14 -9.37 -1.49
CA ARG A 175 -12.57 -10.78 -1.52
C ARG A 175 -11.44 -11.72 -1.98
N ARG A 176 -10.69 -11.35 -3.02
CA ARG A 176 -9.57 -12.16 -3.52
C ARG A 176 -8.49 -12.30 -2.45
N CYS A 177 -8.11 -11.20 -1.81
CA CYS A 177 -7.11 -11.21 -0.74
C CYS A 177 -7.59 -12.04 0.46
N THR A 178 -8.85 -11.86 0.90
CA THR A 178 -9.44 -12.65 1.98
C THR A 178 -9.40 -14.14 1.67
N LYS A 179 -9.72 -14.58 0.45
CA LYS A 179 -9.65 -16.00 0.09
C LYS A 179 -8.25 -16.60 0.27
N ASN A 180 -7.21 -15.81 0.00
CA ASN A 180 -5.83 -16.28 0.12
C ASN A 180 -5.38 -16.41 1.56
N VAL A 181 -5.96 -15.64 2.49
CA VAL A 181 -5.50 -15.58 3.89
C VAL A 181 -6.49 -16.14 4.91
N VAL A 182 -7.74 -16.45 4.52
CA VAL A 182 -8.81 -16.86 5.44
C VAL A 182 -8.41 -18.04 6.35
N HIS A 183 -7.60 -18.96 5.84
CA HIS A 183 -7.10 -20.12 6.58
C HIS A 183 -6.17 -19.73 7.74
N HIS A 184 -5.54 -18.56 7.69
CA HIS A 184 -4.70 -18.00 8.77
C HIS A 184 -5.49 -17.15 9.76
N ILE A 185 -6.72 -16.75 9.43
CA ILE A 185 -7.56 -15.95 10.31
C ILE A 185 -8.19 -16.89 11.38
N PRO A 186 -8.10 -16.59 12.69
CA PRO A 186 -8.69 -17.45 13.73
C PRO A 186 -10.21 -17.65 13.56
N PRO A 187 -10.75 -18.87 13.76
CA PRO A 187 -12.16 -19.20 13.56
C PRO A 187 -13.17 -18.26 14.26
N ASN A 188 -12.83 -17.81 15.47
CA ASN A 188 -13.72 -16.99 16.32
C ASN A 188 -13.34 -15.50 16.31
N SER A 189 -12.50 -15.05 15.37
CA SER A 189 -12.09 -13.65 15.30
C SER A 189 -13.21 -12.75 14.77
N LEU A 190 -13.22 -11.49 15.23
CA LEU A 190 -14.06 -10.42 14.68
C LEU A 190 -13.89 -10.27 13.18
N LEU A 191 -12.66 -10.50 12.66
CA LEU A 191 -12.36 -10.41 11.24
C LEU A 191 -13.12 -11.46 10.41
N ARG A 192 -13.28 -12.69 10.91
CA ARG A 192 -14.13 -13.68 10.24
C ARG A 192 -15.60 -13.28 10.27
N ASN A 193 -16.08 -12.72 11.37
CA ASN A 193 -17.48 -12.28 11.49
C ASN A 193 -17.86 -11.22 10.44
N ILE A 194 -16.92 -10.31 10.11
CA ILE A 194 -17.19 -9.25 9.14
C ILE A 194 -16.93 -9.67 7.69
N LEU A 195 -16.03 -10.63 7.44
CA LEU A 195 -15.63 -11.05 6.08
C LEU A 195 -16.31 -12.33 5.58
N LEU A 196 -16.82 -13.17 6.48
CA LEU A 196 -17.46 -14.44 6.13
C LEU A 196 -18.98 -14.37 6.28
N SER A 197 -19.68 -15.27 5.59
CA SER A 197 -21.10 -15.56 5.74
C SER A 197 -21.29 -17.06 5.52
N GLY A 198 -21.83 -17.77 6.52
CA GLY A 198 -21.94 -19.23 6.50
C GLY A 198 -20.58 -19.93 6.34
N GLY A 199 -19.54 -19.42 7.00
CA GLY A 199 -18.18 -19.97 6.93
C GLY A 199 -17.42 -19.72 5.62
N ARG A 200 -18.03 -19.04 4.63
CA ARG A 200 -17.42 -18.72 3.34
C ARG A 200 -17.18 -17.22 3.19
N VAL A 201 -16.14 -16.84 2.45
CA VAL A 201 -15.87 -15.43 2.14
C VAL A 201 -17.08 -14.83 1.43
N LYS A 202 -17.56 -13.68 1.93
CA LYS A 202 -18.69 -12.93 1.37
C LYS A 202 -18.52 -12.72 -0.15
N LYS A 203 -19.65 -12.69 -0.88
CA LYS A 203 -19.64 -12.45 -2.32
C LYS A 203 -19.33 -10.98 -2.61
N ILE A 204 -18.85 -10.69 -3.81
CA ILE A 204 -18.70 -9.30 -4.28
C ILE A 204 -20.08 -8.62 -4.17
N GLY A 205 -20.12 -7.38 -3.67
CA GLY A 205 -21.36 -6.64 -3.45
C GLY A 205 -22.09 -6.95 -2.13
N SER A 206 -21.70 -7.98 -1.38
CA SER A 206 -22.20 -8.19 -0.01
C SER A 206 -21.74 -7.05 0.92
N THR A 207 -22.56 -6.70 1.91
CA THR A 207 -22.18 -5.65 2.86
C THR A 207 -21.14 -6.15 3.88
N VAL A 208 -20.06 -5.39 4.03
CA VAL A 208 -19.03 -5.53 5.07
C VAL A 208 -19.16 -4.35 6.02
N LYS A 209 -19.27 -4.62 7.32
CA LYS A 209 -19.50 -3.62 8.36
C LYS A 209 -18.57 -3.94 9.53
N ASN A 210 -17.86 -2.94 10.04
CA ASN A 210 -16.90 -3.10 11.12
C ASN A 210 -17.19 -2.04 12.20
N LEU A 211 -18.11 -2.40 13.12
CA LEU A 211 -18.54 -1.51 14.19
C LEU A 211 -17.42 -1.22 15.20
N ASP A 212 -16.56 -2.20 15.45
CA ASP A 212 -15.44 -2.05 16.38
C ASP A 212 -14.43 -1.04 15.84
N LEU A 213 -14.09 -1.12 14.55
CA LEU A 213 -13.27 -0.10 13.91
C LEU A 213 -13.95 1.27 13.89
N ALA A 214 -15.26 1.34 13.67
CA ALA A 214 -15.99 2.62 13.75
C ALA A 214 -15.86 3.26 15.14
N ASN A 215 -15.99 2.46 16.21
CA ASN A 215 -15.82 2.92 17.58
C ASN A 215 -14.36 3.31 17.90
N THR A 216 -13.38 2.60 17.36
CA THR A 216 -11.96 2.96 17.47
C THR A 216 -11.68 4.29 16.78
N LEU A 217 -12.16 4.47 15.54
CA LEU A 217 -12.01 5.71 14.80
C LEU A 217 -12.73 6.90 15.49
N LEU A 218 -13.88 6.66 16.12
CA LEU A 218 -14.58 7.68 16.92
C LEU A 218 -13.79 8.14 18.15
N GLN A 219 -13.03 7.23 18.77
CA GLN A 219 -12.15 7.63 19.88
C GLN A 219 -10.93 8.39 19.35
N ILE A 220 -10.32 7.92 18.25
CA ILE A 220 -9.20 8.60 17.57
C ILE A 220 -9.61 9.99 17.05
N SER A 221 -10.84 10.19 16.61
CA SER A 221 -11.32 11.50 16.14
C SER A 221 -11.41 12.53 17.26
N LYS A 222 -11.51 12.08 18.52
CA LYS A 222 -11.54 12.94 19.71
C LYS A 222 -10.14 13.18 20.26
N ASP A 223 -9.35 12.12 20.38
CA ASP A 223 -7.97 12.19 20.84
C ASP A 223 -7.15 11.09 20.16
N PRO A 224 -6.28 11.43 19.19
CA PRO A 224 -5.40 10.46 18.53
C PRO A 224 -4.38 9.81 19.45
N MET A 225 -3.98 10.49 20.54
CA MET A 225 -2.88 10.03 21.39
C MET A 225 -3.27 8.84 22.24
N ILE A 226 -4.56 8.61 22.50
CA ILE A 226 -5.04 7.42 23.22
C ILE A 226 -4.62 6.10 22.55
N PHE A 227 -4.30 6.13 21.24
CA PHE A 227 -3.77 5.00 20.49
C PHE A 227 -2.37 4.58 21.00
N TYR A 228 -1.62 5.51 21.59
CA TYR A 228 -0.23 5.32 22.03
C TYR A 228 -0.07 5.38 23.56
N ASN A 229 -0.88 6.17 24.25
CA ASN A 229 -0.74 6.40 25.69
C ASN A 229 -2.06 6.35 26.48
N GLY A 230 -3.12 5.79 25.89
CA GLY A 230 -4.45 5.72 26.52
C GLY A 230 -5.11 4.35 26.39
N SER A 231 -6.44 4.35 26.48
CA SER A 231 -7.26 3.13 26.56
C SER A 231 -7.12 2.21 25.35
N LEU A 232 -6.91 2.75 24.14
CA LEU A 232 -6.69 1.93 22.95
C LEU A 232 -5.32 1.25 22.99
N ALA A 233 -4.28 1.94 23.46
CA ALA A 233 -2.96 1.35 23.64
C ALA A 233 -3.02 0.17 24.61
N THR A 234 -3.68 0.35 25.77
CA THR A 234 -3.87 -0.72 26.77
C THR A 234 -4.53 -1.95 26.17
N LYS A 235 -5.66 -1.78 25.47
CA LYS A 235 -6.38 -2.89 24.84
C LYS A 235 -5.55 -3.62 23.78
N MET A 236 -4.84 -2.88 22.92
CA MET A 236 -3.97 -3.50 21.91
C MET A 236 -2.84 -4.31 22.55
N ILE A 237 -2.23 -3.80 23.61
CA ILE A 237 -1.16 -4.51 24.33
C ILE A 237 -1.70 -5.78 25.00
N GLU A 238 -2.90 -5.71 25.58
CA GLU A 238 -3.60 -6.88 26.14
C GLU A 238 -3.85 -7.95 25.05
N ASP A 239 -4.42 -7.57 23.91
CA ASP A 239 -4.67 -8.47 22.77
C ASP A 239 -3.35 -9.11 22.26
N ILE A 240 -2.29 -8.30 22.12
CA ILE A 240 -0.98 -8.77 21.67
C ILE A 240 -0.37 -9.73 22.68
N LYS A 241 -0.48 -9.43 23.98
CA LYS A 241 0.04 -10.27 25.06
C LYS A 241 -0.72 -11.60 25.17
N GLU A 242 -2.06 -11.57 25.06
CA GLU A 242 -2.89 -12.78 25.03
C GLU A 242 -2.51 -13.67 23.84
N ALA A 243 -2.16 -13.07 22.69
CA ALA A 243 -1.66 -13.79 21.53
C ALA A 243 -0.21 -14.31 21.69
N GLY A 244 0.52 -13.93 22.75
CA GLY A 244 1.91 -14.34 23.01
C GLY A 244 2.98 -13.35 22.52
N GLY A 245 2.61 -12.12 22.22
CA GLY A 245 3.52 -11.06 21.75
C GLY A 245 4.28 -10.35 22.85
N ILE A 246 5.23 -9.52 22.42
CA ILE A 246 6.24 -8.89 23.30
C ILE A 246 6.17 -7.37 23.33
N LEU A 247 5.22 -6.76 22.61
CA LEU A 247 5.03 -5.31 22.65
C LEU A 247 4.48 -4.89 24.02
N THR A 248 4.99 -3.77 24.50
CA THR A 248 4.74 -3.22 25.84
C THR A 248 4.15 -1.81 25.76
N SER A 249 3.68 -1.29 26.88
CA SER A 249 3.28 0.12 26.99
C SER A 249 4.46 1.07 26.73
N GLU A 250 5.68 0.67 27.08
CA GLU A 250 6.88 1.46 26.80
C GLU A 250 7.13 1.58 25.27
N ASP A 251 6.92 0.49 24.53
CA ASP A 251 7.03 0.50 23.06
C ASP A 251 6.09 1.52 22.40
N PHE A 252 4.83 1.53 22.84
CA PHE A 252 3.81 2.46 22.31
C PHE A 252 4.05 3.91 22.72
N SER A 253 4.34 4.15 24.00
CA SER A 253 4.57 5.50 24.54
C SER A 253 5.83 6.18 23.99
N ARG A 254 6.84 5.40 23.60
CA ARG A 254 8.08 5.91 22.97
C ARG A 254 7.98 6.05 21.45
N TYR A 255 6.86 5.66 20.84
CA TYR A 255 6.70 5.77 19.41
C TYR A 255 6.65 7.24 18.98
N GLU A 256 7.51 7.62 18.03
CA GLU A 256 7.42 8.91 17.37
C GLU A 256 7.74 8.77 15.87
N SER A 257 6.86 9.33 15.03
CA SER A 257 7.17 9.56 13.62
C SER A 257 8.35 10.55 13.48
N LYS A 258 9.10 10.54 12.37
CA LYS A 258 10.26 11.41 12.15
C LYS A 258 10.11 12.26 10.89
N TRP A 259 10.44 13.55 10.97
CA TRP A 259 10.63 14.37 9.78
C TRP A 259 12.03 14.09 9.22
N GLU A 260 12.12 13.84 7.93
CA GLU A 260 13.34 13.48 7.21
C GLU A 260 13.49 14.38 5.98
N GLU A 261 14.73 14.67 5.62
CA GLU A 261 15.05 15.29 4.34
C GLU A 261 14.81 14.27 3.20
N PRO A 262 14.20 14.68 2.08
CA PRO A 262 13.99 13.81 0.93
C PRO A 262 15.32 13.54 0.20
N LEU A 263 15.41 12.37 -0.43
CA LEU A 263 16.40 12.16 -1.47
C LEU A 263 16.00 12.98 -2.71
N LYS A 264 16.85 13.91 -3.11
CA LYS A 264 16.70 14.76 -4.29
C LYS A 264 17.62 14.26 -5.41
N PHE A 265 17.07 14.05 -6.62
CA PHE A 265 17.87 13.60 -7.77
C PHE A 265 17.38 14.19 -9.09
N SER A 266 18.27 14.32 -10.08
CA SER A 266 17.90 14.80 -11.43
C SER A 266 17.36 13.66 -12.27
N VAL A 267 16.20 13.87 -12.92
CA VAL A 267 15.59 12.91 -13.87
C VAL A 267 16.07 13.21 -15.29
N ASN A 268 15.56 14.25 -15.94
CA ASN A 268 16.00 14.73 -17.25
C ASN A 268 15.56 16.19 -17.45
N ARG A 269 16.18 16.93 -18.39
CA ARG A 269 15.70 18.24 -18.88
C ARG A 269 15.22 19.21 -17.77
N GLY A 270 15.97 19.34 -16.68
CA GLY A 270 15.63 20.21 -15.55
C GLY A 270 14.61 19.66 -14.54
N VAL A 271 14.03 18.48 -14.78
CA VAL A 271 13.12 17.80 -13.86
C VAL A 271 13.89 17.23 -12.67
N ILE A 272 13.43 17.57 -11.47
CA ILE A 272 13.96 17.11 -10.19
C ILE A 272 12.97 16.11 -9.60
N GLY A 273 13.45 14.91 -9.32
CA GLY A 273 12.74 13.88 -8.56
C GLY A 273 13.02 14.01 -7.07
N TYR A 274 12.00 13.71 -6.27
CA TYR A 274 12.10 13.57 -4.83
C TYR A 274 11.56 12.21 -4.42
N SER A 275 12.23 11.58 -3.46
CA SER A 275 11.74 10.36 -2.83
C SER A 275 12.02 10.38 -1.34
N PRO A 276 11.32 9.56 -0.54
CA PRO A 276 11.79 9.24 0.80
C PRO A 276 13.25 8.80 0.79
N SER A 277 13.99 9.13 1.85
CA SER A 277 15.41 8.81 2.00
C SER A 277 15.62 7.34 2.40
N GLU A 278 16.70 7.03 3.10
CA GLU A 278 17.19 5.67 3.36
C GLU A 278 16.13 4.68 3.89
N LYS A 279 16.39 3.39 3.68
CA LYS A 279 15.48 2.27 4.02
C LYS A 279 14.11 2.40 3.33
N SER A 280 14.11 2.82 2.07
CA SER A 280 12.96 2.86 1.16
C SER A 280 13.37 2.49 -0.27
N GLY A 281 12.41 2.42 -1.20
CA GLY A 281 12.71 2.23 -2.63
C GLY A 281 13.28 3.47 -3.33
N GLY A 282 13.37 4.62 -2.65
CA GLY A 282 13.81 5.90 -3.23
C GLY A 282 15.19 5.87 -3.89
N PRO A 283 16.26 5.45 -3.17
CA PRO A 283 17.61 5.33 -3.74
C PRO A 283 17.67 4.40 -4.97
N LEU A 284 16.89 3.32 -4.96
CA LEU A 284 16.81 2.37 -6.07
C LEU A 284 16.22 3.02 -7.33
N ILE A 285 15.10 3.74 -7.18
CA ILE A 285 14.46 4.49 -8.28
C ILE A 285 15.40 5.58 -8.80
N ALA A 286 16.06 6.31 -7.91
CA ALA A 286 17.02 7.34 -8.28
C ALA A 286 18.20 6.75 -9.09
N PHE A 287 18.75 5.62 -8.67
CA PHE A 287 19.81 4.90 -9.39
C PHE A 287 19.34 4.46 -10.78
N ILE A 288 18.19 3.80 -10.86
CA ILE A 288 17.60 3.32 -12.11
C ILE A 288 17.41 4.47 -13.09
N LEU A 289 16.76 5.56 -12.66
CA LEU A 289 16.45 6.70 -13.53
C LEU A 289 17.71 7.41 -14.00
N ARG A 290 18.73 7.56 -13.13
CA ARG A 290 20.02 8.15 -13.51
C ARG A 290 20.77 7.28 -14.50
N LEU A 291 20.78 5.96 -14.32
CA LEU A 291 21.47 5.06 -15.23
C LEU A 291 20.77 5.02 -16.60
N LEU A 292 19.43 4.95 -16.63
CA LEU A 292 18.67 5.05 -17.89
C LEU A 292 18.91 6.40 -18.57
N LYS A 293 18.96 7.51 -17.82
CA LYS A 293 19.29 8.83 -18.36
C LYS A 293 20.63 8.82 -19.07
N GLU A 294 21.68 8.27 -18.47
CA GLU A 294 23.01 8.22 -19.10
C GLU A 294 23.03 7.32 -20.34
N ILE A 295 22.36 6.17 -20.30
CA ILE A 295 22.25 5.25 -21.45
C ILE A 295 21.58 5.91 -22.66
N TYR A 296 20.60 6.80 -22.43
CA TYR A 296 19.80 7.44 -23.49
C TYR A 296 20.11 8.92 -23.69
N ARG A 297 21.22 9.44 -23.13
CA ARG A 297 21.51 10.88 -23.09
C ARG A 297 21.56 11.56 -24.47
N ASN A 298 22.09 10.85 -25.47
CA ASN A 298 22.31 11.37 -26.83
C ASN A 298 21.32 10.80 -27.85
N ARG A 299 20.13 10.39 -27.40
CA ARG A 299 19.14 9.79 -28.28
C ARG A 299 18.17 10.83 -28.83
N ASP A 300 18.35 11.16 -30.10
CA ASP A 300 17.47 12.09 -30.82
C ASP A 300 16.52 11.38 -31.80
N LYS A 301 16.69 10.07 -32.03
CA LYS A 301 15.87 9.30 -32.97
C LYS A 301 14.59 8.75 -32.33
N PRO A 302 13.44 8.75 -33.06
CA PRO A 302 12.21 8.09 -32.63
C PRO A 302 12.43 6.61 -32.31
N ILE A 303 11.67 6.07 -31.35
CA ILE A 303 11.74 4.67 -30.95
C ILE A 303 11.07 3.80 -32.01
N ASN A 304 11.82 2.92 -32.68
CA ASN A 304 11.27 1.86 -33.52
C ASN A 304 11.02 0.55 -32.71
N LYS A 305 10.66 -0.55 -33.38
CA LYS A 305 10.36 -1.82 -32.69
C LYS A 305 11.61 -2.50 -32.12
N ASP A 306 12.73 -2.49 -32.83
CA ASP A 306 13.99 -3.08 -32.37
C ASP A 306 14.60 -2.29 -31.21
N ASP A 307 14.43 -0.97 -31.27
CA ASP A 307 14.72 -0.03 -30.21
C ASP A 307 13.91 -0.30 -28.93
N LEU A 308 12.68 -0.78 -29.07
CA LEU A 308 11.82 -1.13 -27.94
C LEU A 308 12.32 -2.42 -27.27
N ASN A 309 12.71 -3.43 -28.04
CA ASN A 309 13.31 -4.66 -27.51
C ASN A 309 14.61 -4.35 -26.76
N LEU A 310 15.48 -3.54 -27.37
CA LEU A 310 16.72 -3.12 -26.73
C LEU A 310 16.45 -2.26 -25.49
N PHE A 311 15.40 -1.44 -25.49
CA PHE A 311 14.98 -0.67 -24.33
C PHE A 311 14.58 -1.58 -23.16
N TYR A 312 13.69 -2.55 -23.40
CA TYR A 312 13.28 -3.50 -22.37
C TYR A 312 14.45 -4.35 -21.87
N HIS A 313 15.33 -4.82 -22.76
CA HIS A 313 16.55 -5.52 -22.37
C HIS A 313 17.40 -4.68 -21.41
N ARG A 314 17.72 -3.44 -21.79
CA ARG A 314 18.52 -2.54 -20.96
C ARG A 314 17.82 -2.19 -19.65
N MET A 315 16.51 -2.00 -19.65
CA MET A 315 15.74 -1.74 -18.43
C MET A 315 15.81 -2.94 -17.46
N VAL A 316 15.70 -4.16 -17.97
CA VAL A 316 15.86 -5.39 -17.16
C VAL A 316 17.28 -5.48 -16.57
N GLU A 317 18.32 -5.21 -17.36
CA GLU A 317 19.70 -5.21 -16.86
C GLU A 317 19.93 -4.13 -15.80
N VAL A 318 19.40 -2.92 -16.01
CA VAL A 318 19.44 -1.84 -15.02
C VAL A 318 18.76 -2.27 -13.71
N PHE A 319 17.61 -2.94 -13.77
CA PHE A 319 16.94 -3.46 -12.58
C PHE A 319 17.77 -4.52 -11.86
N LYS A 320 18.43 -5.44 -12.59
CA LYS A 320 19.33 -6.42 -11.98
C LYS A 320 20.46 -5.75 -11.20
N PHE A 321 21.13 -4.77 -11.81
CA PHE A 321 22.19 -4.02 -11.12
C PHE A 321 21.67 -3.27 -9.90
N ALA A 322 20.53 -2.60 -10.04
CA ALA A 322 19.91 -1.85 -8.96
C ALA A 322 19.59 -2.77 -7.76
N HIS A 323 19.00 -3.95 -8.03
CA HIS A 323 18.67 -4.92 -7.00
C HIS A 323 19.88 -5.63 -6.40
N ALA A 324 20.96 -5.84 -7.18
CA ALA A 324 22.22 -6.37 -6.65
C ALA A 324 22.87 -5.44 -5.59
N LEU A 325 22.69 -4.12 -5.75
CA LEU A 325 23.15 -3.12 -4.77
C LEU A 325 22.23 -2.98 -3.55
N ARG A 326 21.03 -3.56 -3.61
CA ARG A 326 20.09 -3.63 -2.50
C ARG A 326 20.34 -4.93 -1.73
N SER A 327 21.43 -4.97 -0.95
CA SER A 327 21.60 -5.99 0.09
C SER A 327 20.54 -5.78 1.17
N GLU A 328 20.03 -6.89 1.73
CA GLU A 328 18.87 -6.96 2.64
C GLU A 328 18.82 -5.92 3.77
#